data_AF-A0A816NU00-F1
#
_entry.id   AF-A0A816NU00-F1
#
_cell.length_a   1.000
_cell.length_b   1.000
_cell.length_c   1.000
_cell.angle_alpha   90.00
_cell.angle_beta   90.00
_cell.angle_gamma   90.00
#
_symmetry.space_group_name_H-M   'P 1'
#
loop_
_entity.id
_entity.type
_entity.pdbx_description
1 polymer ?
#
loop_
_entity_poly.entity_id
_entity_poly.type
_entity_poly.pdbx_seq_one_letter_code
_entity_poly.pdbx_strand_id
1 'polypeptide(L)'
;MTGQDKVLLVHGTWVRDSDQRWIFEPDITAKVEHFIRIFSGMTMTELLTSVRERYQLSSTDATLKLSYQYPEWVSFGDAELEMPQYITEDTEVGVFLNMRRSIEEVYNHAQHVICVVHLWRNVMAKYKSSRLANLMSAAARAFTVTEFNKKFIEIQKISPNCAAYLVDIGDDYI
;
A
#
# COMPACT_ATOMS: atom_id res chain seq x y z
N MET A 1 0.48 -21.78 12.74
CA MET A 1 1.82 -21.15 12.68
C MET A 1 1.79 -20.16 11.54
N THR A 2 1.61 -18.88 11.88
CA THR A 2 1.28 -17.80 10.95
C THR A 2 2.41 -17.61 9.94
N GLY A 3 2.09 -17.48 8.64
CA GLY A 3 3.03 -17.14 7.57
C GLY A 3 3.53 -15.69 7.65
N GLN A 4 3.36 -15.04 8.80
CA GLN A 4 3.79 -13.68 9.10
C GLN A 4 5.30 -13.58 8.83
N ASP A 5 5.70 -12.46 8.23
CA ASP A 5 7.08 -12.16 7.83
C ASP A 5 7.66 -12.98 6.64
N LYS A 6 6.85 -13.83 5.98
CA LYS A 6 7.21 -14.41 4.68
C LYS A 6 6.92 -13.39 3.57
N VAL A 7 7.92 -13.03 2.78
CA VAL A 7 7.83 -12.04 1.70
C VAL A 7 8.06 -12.71 0.35
N LEU A 8 7.26 -12.33 -0.65
CA LEU A 8 7.48 -12.70 -2.04
C LEU A 8 8.56 -11.78 -2.62
N LEU A 9 9.55 -12.37 -3.28
CA LEU A 9 10.53 -11.65 -4.08
C LEU A 9 10.04 -11.61 -5.52
N VAL A 10 10.04 -10.41 -6.10
CA VAL A 10 9.67 -10.19 -7.49
C VAL A 10 10.80 -9.45 -8.17
N HIS A 11 11.31 -10.00 -9.27
CA HIS A 11 12.28 -9.34 -10.15
C HIS A 11 11.52 -8.55 -11.22
N GLY A 12 12.04 -7.39 -11.61
CA GLY A 12 11.34 -6.51 -12.54
C GLY A 12 11.96 -5.12 -12.61
N THR A 13 11.28 -4.22 -13.30
CA THR A 13 11.74 -2.84 -13.51
C THR A 13 10.68 -1.85 -13.06
N TRP A 14 11.11 -0.77 -12.40
CA TRP A 14 10.25 0.38 -12.14
C TRP A 14 10.12 1.23 -13.39
N VAL A 15 8.90 1.47 -13.84
CA VAL A 15 8.59 2.35 -14.97
C VAL A 15 7.54 3.39 -14.57
N ARG A 16 7.36 4.41 -15.41
CA ARG A 16 6.27 5.36 -15.27
C ARG A 16 5.18 5.07 -16.30
N ASP A 17 3.94 5.02 -15.86
CA ASP A 17 2.80 4.86 -16.74
C ASP A 17 2.44 6.16 -17.48
N SER A 18 1.36 6.13 -18.27
CA SER A 18 0.86 7.31 -19.01
C SER A 18 0.47 8.49 -18.11
N ASP A 19 0.08 8.20 -16.87
CA ASP A 19 -0.33 9.18 -15.87
C ASP A 19 0.84 9.63 -14.98
N GLN A 20 2.09 9.29 -15.36
CA GLN A 20 3.33 9.57 -14.62
C GLN A 20 3.43 8.88 -13.25
N ARG A 21 2.65 7.84 -13.00
CA ARG A 21 2.69 7.06 -11.77
C ARG A 21 3.76 5.98 -11.87
N TRP A 22 4.45 5.74 -10.76
CA TRP A 22 5.40 4.64 -10.68
C TRP A 22 4.66 3.30 -10.60
N ILE A 23 5.01 2.40 -11.53
CA ILE A 23 4.50 1.03 -11.56
C ILE A 23 5.69 0.06 -11.62
N PHE A 24 5.54 -1.08 -10.97
CA PHE A 24 6.52 -2.16 -11.04
C PHE A 24 6.09 -3.15 -12.13
N GLU A 25 6.88 -3.27 -13.18
CA GLU A 25 6.69 -4.27 -14.23
C GLU A 25 7.48 -5.52 -13.88
N PRO A 26 6.81 -6.61 -13.43
CA PRO A 26 7.49 -7.84 -13.08
C PRO A 26 8.05 -8.51 -14.34
N ASP A 27 9.24 -9.08 -14.23
CA ASP A 27 9.80 -9.95 -15.24
C ASP A 27 9.08 -11.31 -15.19
N ILE A 28 8.05 -11.44 -16.03
CA ILE A 28 7.18 -12.62 -16.12
C ILE A 28 7.86 -13.85 -16.73
N THR A 29 9.15 -13.78 -17.09
CA THR A 29 9.89 -14.94 -17.60
C THR A 29 10.15 -15.98 -16.51
N ALA A 30 10.18 -15.57 -15.25
CA ALA A 30 10.35 -16.47 -14.10
C ALA A 30 9.03 -17.19 -13.78
N LYS A 31 8.98 -18.51 -14.02
CA LYS A 31 7.81 -19.36 -13.70
C LYS A 31 7.67 -19.73 -12.21
N VAL A 32 8.65 -19.38 -11.38
CA VAL A 32 8.74 -19.83 -9.99
C VAL A 32 8.72 -18.62 -9.05
N GLU A 33 7.82 -18.66 -8.07
CA GLU A 33 7.76 -17.66 -7.00
C GLU A 33 8.84 -17.92 -5.95
N HIS A 34 9.62 -16.89 -5.62
CA HIS A 34 10.70 -16.96 -4.64
C HIS A 34 10.27 -16.28 -3.33
N PHE A 35 10.35 -16.97 -2.19
CA PHE A 35 9.91 -16.41 -0.90
C PHE A 35 10.96 -16.45 0.20
N ILE A 36 11.42 -15.29 0.69
CA ILE A 36 12.29 -15.27 1.87
C ILE A 36 11.49 -15.00 3.15
N ARG A 37 12.11 -15.25 4.30
CA ARG A 37 11.62 -14.80 5.60
C ARG A 37 12.46 -13.64 6.05
N ILE A 38 11.82 -12.60 6.54
CA ILE A 38 12.47 -11.49 7.24
C ILE A 38 12.15 -11.66 8.73
N PHE A 39 13.02 -11.21 9.62
CA PHE A 39 12.79 -11.27 11.06
C PHE A 39 13.21 -9.97 11.75
N SER A 40 12.71 -9.78 12.97
CA SER A 40 13.02 -8.58 13.75
C SER A 40 14.51 -8.50 14.03
N GLY A 41 15.12 -7.34 13.73
CA GLY A 41 16.57 -7.13 13.89
C GLY A 41 17.43 -7.71 12.77
N MET A 42 16.83 -8.19 11.68
CA MET A 42 17.58 -8.61 10.48
C MET A 42 18.31 -7.41 9.88
N THR A 43 19.61 -7.57 9.66
CA THR A 43 20.46 -6.55 9.02
C THR A 43 20.27 -6.54 7.50
N MET A 44 20.62 -5.44 6.85
CA MET A 44 20.64 -5.31 5.40
C MET A 44 21.59 -6.34 4.77
N THR A 45 22.71 -6.66 5.42
CA THR A 45 23.64 -7.69 4.93
C THR A 45 23.01 -9.08 4.94
N GLU A 46 22.33 -9.47 6.02
CA GLU A 46 21.61 -10.75 6.11
C GLU A 46 20.46 -10.84 5.12
N LEU A 47 19.73 -9.73 4.92
CA LEU A 47 18.67 -9.63 3.92
C LEU A 47 19.22 -9.85 2.50
N LEU A 48 20.30 -9.14 2.14
CA LEU A 48 20.94 -9.29 0.83
C LEU A 48 21.47 -10.72 0.62
N THR A 49 22.07 -11.33 1.65
CA THR A 49 22.52 -12.73 1.59
C THR A 49 21.34 -13.67 1.33
N SER A 50 20.24 -13.50 2.06
CA SER A 50 19.02 -14.31 1.88
C SER A 50 18.42 -14.19 0.46
N VAL A 51 18.44 -12.99 -0.12
CA VAL A 51 17.97 -12.75 -1.49
C VAL A 51 18.92 -13.38 -2.51
N ARG A 52 20.24 -13.19 -2.35
CA ARG A 52 21.26 -13.76 -3.25
C ARG A 52 21.20 -15.28 -3.26
N GLU A 53 21.17 -15.92 -2.09
CA GLU A 53 21.03 -17.38 -1.98
C GLU A 53 19.75 -17.86 -2.65
N ARG A 54 18.65 -17.12 -2.47
CA ARG A 54 17.36 -17.52 -3.05
C ARG A 54 17.35 -17.48 -4.58
N TYR A 55 17.99 -16.47 -5.16
CA TYR A 55 18.14 -16.33 -6.60
C TYR A 55 19.39 -16.99 -7.16
N GLN A 56 20.20 -17.67 -6.33
CA GLN A 56 21.46 -18.30 -6.70
C GLN A 56 22.43 -17.32 -7.39
N LEU A 57 22.47 -16.07 -6.91
CA LEU A 57 23.32 -15.01 -7.45
C LEU A 57 24.72 -15.08 -6.84
N SER A 58 25.75 -14.85 -7.67
CA SER A 58 27.13 -14.73 -7.22
C SER A 58 27.35 -13.41 -6.47
N SER A 59 28.35 -13.37 -5.57
CA SER A 59 28.78 -12.14 -4.91
C SER A 59 29.37 -11.11 -5.87
N THR A 60 29.77 -11.54 -7.07
CA THR A 60 30.27 -10.68 -8.15
C THR A 60 29.17 -10.15 -9.07
N ASP A 61 27.94 -10.66 -8.93
CA ASP A 61 26.82 -10.19 -9.73
C ASP A 61 26.37 -8.80 -9.26
N ALA A 62 25.75 -8.07 -10.19
CA ALA A 62 25.39 -6.66 -10.09
C ALA A 62 24.85 -6.21 -8.72
N THR A 63 25.01 -4.93 -8.42
CA THR A 63 24.47 -4.28 -7.22
C THR A 63 22.97 -4.58 -7.09
N LEU A 64 22.61 -5.42 -6.12
CA LEU A 64 21.23 -5.78 -5.81
C LEU A 64 20.55 -4.58 -5.15
N LYS A 65 19.48 -4.08 -5.76
CA LYS A 65 18.64 -3.02 -5.21
C LYS A 65 17.32 -3.62 -4.75
N LEU A 66 16.99 -3.40 -3.49
CA LEU A 66 15.73 -3.85 -2.91
C LEU A 66 14.79 -2.66 -2.78
N SER A 67 13.53 -2.86 -3.15
CA SER A 67 12.51 -1.82 -3.07
C SER A 67 11.12 -2.42 -2.92
N TYR A 68 10.19 -1.63 -2.43
CA TYR A 68 8.78 -1.96 -2.30
C TYR A 68 7.92 -0.74 -2.65
N GLN A 69 6.63 -0.97 -2.94
CA GLN A 69 5.63 0.09 -2.96
C GLN A 69 4.69 -0.09 -1.78
N TYR A 70 4.24 1.02 -1.22
CA TYR A 70 3.05 1.00 -0.39
C TYR A 70 1.83 0.54 -1.21
N PRO A 71 0.91 -0.23 -0.62
CA PRO A 71 -0.35 -0.54 -1.29
C PRO A 71 -1.07 0.73 -1.75
N GLU A 72 -1.80 0.64 -2.87
CA GLU A 72 -2.52 1.78 -3.48
C GLU A 72 -3.35 2.57 -2.45
N TRP A 73 -3.98 1.91 -1.48
CA TRP A 73 -4.79 2.60 -0.48
C TRP A 73 -3.98 3.44 0.53
N VAL A 74 -2.71 3.11 0.76
CA VAL A 74 -1.78 3.89 1.59
C VAL A 74 -1.21 5.05 0.79
N SER A 75 -0.77 4.79 -0.45
CA SER A 75 -0.07 5.77 -1.27
C SER A 75 -0.99 6.75 -2.01
N PHE A 76 -2.26 6.40 -2.24
CA PHE A 76 -3.14 7.17 -3.11
C PHE A 76 -3.31 8.64 -2.66
N GLY A 77 -2.88 9.55 -3.52
CA GLY A 77 -2.98 10.99 -3.30
C GLY A 77 -1.80 11.59 -2.53
N ASP A 78 -0.76 10.80 -2.27
CA ASP A 78 0.50 11.22 -1.69
C ASP A 78 1.65 10.88 -2.64
N ALA A 79 2.16 11.91 -3.32
CA ALA A 79 3.18 11.75 -4.35
C ALA A 79 4.50 11.15 -3.82
N GLU A 80 4.82 11.30 -2.53
CA GLU A 80 6.04 10.72 -1.95
C GLU A 80 5.86 9.21 -1.69
N LEU A 81 4.68 8.81 -1.21
CA LEU A 81 4.35 7.41 -0.95
C LEU A 81 4.04 6.62 -2.22
N GLU A 82 3.70 7.30 -3.32
CA GLU A 82 3.53 6.70 -4.65
C GLU A 82 4.85 6.27 -5.29
N MET A 83 5.99 6.79 -4.83
CA MET A 83 7.32 6.43 -5.34
C MET A 83 7.85 5.10 -4.79
N PRO A 84 8.74 4.40 -5.52
CA PRO A 84 9.43 3.22 -5.02
C PRO A 84 10.22 3.54 -3.75
N GLN A 85 9.97 2.79 -2.70
CA GLN A 85 10.68 2.89 -1.43
C GLN A 85 11.84 1.91 -1.44
N TYR A 86 13.06 2.41 -1.28
CA TYR A 86 14.26 1.58 -1.30
C TYR A 86 14.62 1.10 0.10
N ILE A 87 15.20 -0.10 0.18
CA ILE A 87 15.78 -0.64 1.40
C ILE A 87 17.29 -0.69 1.17
N THR A 88 18.02 0.13 1.92
CA THR A 88 19.45 0.42 1.76
C THR A 88 20.23 0.28 3.06
N GLU A 89 19.57 0.42 4.21
CA GLU A 89 20.18 0.29 5.54
C GLU A 89 19.34 -0.56 6.51
N ASP A 90 19.94 -0.96 7.62
CA ASP A 90 19.33 -1.83 8.63
C ASP A 90 18.03 -1.23 9.21
N THR A 91 18.00 0.10 9.38
CA THR A 91 16.82 0.83 9.86
C THR A 91 15.61 0.59 8.94
N GLU A 92 15.83 0.63 7.62
CA GLU A 92 14.78 0.50 6.61
C GLU A 92 14.26 -0.93 6.49
N VAL A 93 15.10 -1.94 6.76
CA VAL A 93 14.65 -3.34 6.89
C VAL A 93 13.61 -3.46 8.00
N GLY A 94 13.88 -2.82 9.14
CA GLY A 94 12.95 -2.75 10.27
C GLY A 94 11.65 -2.02 9.92
N VAL A 95 11.75 -0.87 9.23
CA VAL A 95 10.57 -0.11 8.75
C VAL A 95 9.71 -0.98 7.84
N PHE A 96 10.29 -1.65 6.85
CA PHE A 96 9.56 -2.52 5.93
C PHE A 96 8.83 -3.66 6.66
N LEU A 97 9.53 -4.33 7.59
CA LEU A 97 8.95 -5.44 8.35
C LEU A 97 7.78 -4.97 9.22
N ASN A 98 7.97 -3.88 9.97
CA ASN A 98 6.94 -3.34 10.86
C ASN A 98 5.74 -2.82 10.07
N MET A 99 5.98 -2.14 8.95
CA MET A 99 4.92 -1.70 8.04
C MET A 99 4.07 -2.89 7.57
N ARG A 100 4.70 -3.97 7.10
CA ARG A 100 3.95 -5.15 6.66
C ARG A 100 3.13 -5.76 7.79
N ARG A 101 3.71 -5.91 8.98
CA ARG A 101 3.00 -6.48 10.14
C ARG A 101 1.79 -5.63 10.50
N SER A 102 1.93 -4.32 10.57
CA SER A 102 0.83 -3.39 10.83
C SER A 102 -0.27 -3.51 9.76
N ILE A 103 0.11 -3.61 8.49
CA ILE A 103 -0.84 -3.78 7.40
C ILE A 103 -1.57 -5.13 7.50
N GLU A 104 -0.85 -6.23 7.73
CA GLU A 104 -1.42 -7.57 7.92
C GLU A 104 -2.36 -7.61 9.14
N GLU A 105 -1.99 -6.96 10.24
CA GLU A 105 -2.82 -6.83 11.44
C GLU A 105 -4.10 -6.05 11.14
N VAL A 106 -4.00 -4.87 10.52
CA VAL A 106 -5.18 -4.07 10.13
C VAL A 106 -6.09 -4.87 9.19
N TYR A 107 -5.55 -5.57 8.21
CA TYR A 107 -6.36 -6.38 7.30
C TYR A 107 -7.06 -7.54 7.99
N ASN A 108 -6.40 -8.21 8.94
CA ASN A 108 -7.01 -9.31 9.69
C ASN A 108 -8.11 -8.83 10.66
N HIS A 109 -8.03 -7.58 11.13
CA HIS A 109 -9.01 -6.98 12.06
C HIS A 109 -10.01 -6.05 11.38
N ALA A 110 -9.84 -5.75 10.09
CA ALA A 110 -10.85 -5.08 9.31
C ALA A 110 -12.07 -6.00 9.24
N GLN A 111 -13.01 -5.81 10.17
CA GLN A 111 -14.39 -6.24 10.00
C GLN A 111 -14.85 -5.78 8.62
N HIS A 112 -15.78 -6.50 8.00
CA HIS A 112 -16.20 -6.46 6.60
C HIS A 112 -16.73 -5.10 6.07
N VAL A 113 -16.08 -3.99 6.41
CA VAL A 113 -16.38 -2.63 5.98
C VAL A 113 -15.79 -2.42 4.59
N ILE A 114 -16.44 -1.59 3.79
CA ILE A 114 -15.95 -1.23 2.47
C ILE A 114 -14.54 -0.61 2.54
N CYS A 115 -13.58 -1.21 1.85
CA CYS A 115 -12.22 -0.66 1.71
C CYS A 115 -12.29 0.75 1.09
N VAL A 116 -11.48 1.69 1.58
CA VAL A 116 -11.43 3.08 1.08
C VAL A 116 -11.24 3.16 -0.43
N VAL A 117 -10.48 2.24 -1.04
CA VAL A 117 -10.29 2.19 -2.50
C VAL A 117 -11.56 1.76 -3.22
N HIS A 118 -12.27 0.75 -2.71
CA HIS A 118 -13.56 0.35 -3.28
C HIS A 118 -14.61 1.44 -3.09
N LEU A 119 -14.63 2.09 -1.93
CA LEU A 119 -15.51 3.23 -1.68
C LEU A 119 -15.20 4.39 -2.62
N TRP A 120 -13.91 4.67 -2.87
CA TRP A 120 -13.47 5.70 -3.82
C TRP A 120 -13.93 5.39 -5.24
N ARG A 121 -13.72 4.15 -5.71
CA ARG A 121 -14.19 3.69 -7.02
C ARG A 121 -15.71 3.77 -7.14
N ASN A 122 -16.46 3.46 -6.07
CA ASN A 122 -17.91 3.57 -6.05
C ASN A 122 -18.37 5.04 -6.13
N VAL A 123 -17.75 5.94 -5.36
CA VAL A 123 -18.05 7.38 -5.42
C VAL A 123 -17.73 7.94 -6.80
N MET A 124 -16.58 7.56 -7.38
CA MET A 124 -16.22 7.90 -8.75
C MET A 124 -17.26 7.41 -9.77
N ALA A 125 -17.68 6.15 -9.66
CA ALA A 125 -18.63 5.55 -10.59
C ALA A 125 -20.02 6.17 -10.49
N LYS A 126 -20.51 6.44 -9.26
CA LYS A 126 -21.87 6.92 -8.97
C LYS A 126 -22.04 8.41 -9.17
N TYR A 127 -21.06 9.22 -8.76
CA TYR A 127 -21.15 10.69 -8.78
C TYR A 127 -20.30 11.34 -9.88
N LYS A 128 -19.47 10.57 -10.59
CA LYS A 128 -18.60 11.03 -11.69
C LYS A 128 -17.75 12.25 -11.30
N SER A 129 -17.29 12.30 -10.04
CA SER A 129 -16.59 13.45 -9.47
C SER A 129 -15.33 13.03 -8.71
N SER A 130 -14.16 13.31 -9.30
CA SER A 130 -12.85 13.10 -8.67
C SER A 130 -12.69 13.93 -7.40
N ARG A 131 -13.27 15.13 -7.37
CA ARG A 131 -13.27 15.99 -6.17
C ARG A 131 -13.99 15.31 -5.00
N LEU A 132 -15.19 14.77 -5.21
CA LEU A 132 -15.94 14.07 -4.16
C LEU A 132 -15.22 12.80 -3.70
N ALA A 133 -14.67 12.02 -4.64
CA ALA A 133 -13.96 10.80 -4.31
C ALA A 133 -12.68 11.09 -3.51
N ASN A 134 -11.90 12.10 -3.89
CA ASN A 134 -10.69 12.49 -3.17
C ASN A 134 -10.99 13.06 -1.79
N LEU A 135 -12.07 13.85 -1.65
CA LEU A 135 -12.52 14.33 -0.33
C LEU A 135 -12.95 13.18 0.58
N MET A 136 -13.69 12.20 0.04
CA MET A 136 -14.06 11.00 0.77
C MET A 136 -12.82 10.23 1.23
N SER A 137 -11.85 10.01 0.33
CA SER A 137 -10.59 9.32 0.67
C SER A 137 -9.80 10.06 1.74
N ALA A 138 -9.75 11.39 1.66
CA ALA A 138 -9.12 12.23 2.67
C ALA A 138 -9.85 12.18 4.02
N ALA A 139 -11.18 12.11 4.01
CA ALA A 139 -11.97 11.93 5.24
C ALA A 139 -11.67 10.55 5.86
N ALA A 140 -11.71 9.48 5.09
CA ALA A 140 -11.45 8.12 5.55
C ALA A 140 -10.04 7.90 6.13
N ARG A 141 -9.06 8.71 5.70
CA ARG A 141 -7.67 8.67 6.21
C ARG A 141 -7.38 9.67 7.32
N ALA A 142 -8.36 10.46 7.74
CA ALA A 142 -8.16 11.44 8.80
C ALA A 142 -7.82 10.74 10.12
N PHE A 143 -6.71 11.15 10.75
CA PHE A 143 -6.27 10.59 12.02
C PHE A 143 -7.09 11.11 13.21
N THR A 144 -7.73 12.27 13.05
CA THR A 144 -8.56 12.90 14.08
C THR A 144 -10.01 13.08 13.63
N VAL A 145 -10.93 12.98 14.59
CA VAL A 145 -12.36 13.24 14.37
C VAL A 145 -12.60 14.67 13.83
N THR A 146 -11.79 15.63 14.27
CA THR A 146 -11.86 17.02 13.80
C THR A 146 -11.54 17.14 12.31
N GLU A 147 -10.50 16.47 11.84
CA GLU A 147 -10.12 16.47 10.42
C GLU A 147 -11.13 15.71 9.57
N PHE A 148 -11.61 14.56 10.06
CA PHE A 148 -12.70 13.81 9.42
C PHE A 148 -13.91 14.71 9.21
N ASN A 149 -14.40 15.35 10.27
CA ASN A 149 -15.59 16.21 10.23
C ASN A 149 -15.43 17.38 9.27
N LYS A 150 -14.26 18.02 9.23
CA LYS A 150 -13.99 19.11 8.28
C LYS A 150 -14.16 18.65 6.83
N LYS A 151 -13.58 17.49 6.48
CA LYS A 151 -13.68 16.92 5.13
C LYS A 151 -15.11 16.46 4.83
N PHE A 152 -15.78 15.83 5.79
CA PHE A 152 -17.15 15.34 5.63
C PHE A 152 -18.16 16.48 5.39
N ILE A 153 -18.02 17.59 6.13
CA ILE A 153 -18.82 18.81 5.90
C ILE A 153 -18.59 19.37 4.49
N GLU A 154 -17.36 19.30 3.96
CA GLU A 154 -17.10 19.72 2.58
C GLU A 154 -17.82 18.82 1.57
N ILE A 155 -17.79 17.51 1.76
CA ILE A 155 -18.56 16.55 0.93
C ILE A 155 -20.04 16.88 0.97
N GLN A 156 -20.60 17.12 2.17
CA GLN A 156 -22.01 17.46 2.35
C GLN A 156 -22.40 18.76 1.64
N LYS A 157 -21.53 19.77 1.66
CA LYS A 157 -21.75 21.04 0.94
C LYS A 157 -21.74 20.87 -0.58
N ILE A 158 -20.86 20.00 -1.11
CA ILE A 158 -20.75 19.76 -2.55
C ILE A 158 -21.88 18.86 -3.05
N SER A 159 -22.18 17.79 -2.31
CA SER A 159 -23.20 16.81 -2.65
C SER A 159 -23.80 16.19 -1.39
N PRO A 160 -24.95 16.71 -0.93
CA PRO A 160 -25.70 16.12 0.17
C PRO A 160 -26.05 14.64 -0.09
N ASN A 161 -26.34 14.29 -1.35
CA ASN A 161 -26.64 12.91 -1.76
C ASN A 161 -25.41 11.98 -1.66
N CYS A 162 -24.20 12.51 -1.83
CA CYS A 162 -22.97 11.76 -1.58
C CYS A 162 -22.77 11.54 -0.09
N ALA A 163 -22.92 12.59 0.73
CA ALA A 163 -22.83 12.48 2.18
C ALA A 163 -23.85 11.47 2.75
N ALA A 164 -25.11 11.53 2.30
CA ALA A 164 -26.15 10.59 2.73
C ALA A 164 -25.79 9.14 2.37
N TYR A 165 -25.29 8.88 1.15
CA TYR A 165 -24.81 7.55 0.75
C TYR A 165 -23.64 7.06 1.61
N LEU A 166 -22.73 7.95 2.01
CA LEU A 166 -21.61 7.58 2.89
C LEU A 166 -22.07 7.27 4.32
N VAL A 167 -23.11 7.95 4.82
CA VAL A 167 -23.74 7.62 6.11
C VAL A 167 -24.44 6.27 6.05
N ASP A 168 -25.25 6.04 5.01
CA ASP A 168 -26.00 4.80 4.78
C ASP A 168 -25.07 3.56 4.76
N ILE A 169 -23.96 3.65 4.03
CA ILE A 169 -22.93 2.60 4.04
C ILE A 169 -22.23 2.48 5.40
N GLY A 170 -22.12 3.56 6.18
CA GLY A 170 -21.51 3.49 7.51
C GLY A 170 -22.38 2.75 8.52
N ASP A 171 -23.70 2.94 8.44
CA ASP A 171 -24.67 2.39 9.38
C ASP A 171 -24.93 0.89 9.16
N ASP A 172 -24.80 0.38 7.93
CA ASP A 172 -25.01 -1.04 7.58
C ASP A 172 -23.97 -2.02 8.17
N TYR A 173 -22.85 -1.51 8.71
CA TYR A 173 -21.74 -2.34 9.21
C TYR A 173 -21.44 -2.13 10.71
N ILE A 174 -22.35 -1.50 11.47
CA ILE A 174 -22.28 -1.33 12.93
C ILE A 174 -23.26 -2.27 13.63
#